data_AF-A0A923RU85-F1
#
_entry.id   AF-A0A923RU85-F1
#
_cell.length_a   1.000
_cell.length_b   1.000
_cell.length_c   1.000
_cell.angle_alpha   90.00
_cell.angle_beta   90.00
_cell.angle_gamma   90.00
#
_symmetry.space_group_name_H-M   'P 1'
#
loop_
_entity.id
_entity.type
_entity.pdbx_description
1 polymer ?
#
loop_
_entity_poly.entity_id
_entity_poly.type
_entity_poly.pdbx_seq_one_letter_code
_entity_poly.pdbx_strand_id
1 'polypeptide(L)'
;MKERITLCGDNCIECSRYNAHSEAELKRVAELWYRVGWRDKVVTNEEITCSGCSSHKAGTYGLVDCIMKHSVEKCNQCEAFPCDNIMDMLERSKNL
;
A
#
# COMPACT_ATOMS: atom_id res chain seq x y z
N MET A 1 18.02 1.23 -7.72
CA MET A 1 16.83 0.41 -7.39
C MET A 1 15.59 1.21 -7.75
N LYS A 2 14.69 0.68 -8.59
CA LYS A 2 13.37 1.29 -8.81
C LYS A 2 12.41 0.69 -7.79
N GLU A 3 12.57 0.98 -6.51
CA GLU A 3 11.53 0.66 -5.53
C GLU A 3 10.49 1.78 -5.60
N ARG A 4 9.23 1.43 -5.91
CA ARG A 4 8.09 2.31 -5.64
C ARG A 4 7.42 1.81 -4.38
N ILE A 5 8.05 2.07 -3.24
CA ILE A 5 7.35 2.02 -1.96
C ILE A 5 6.33 3.16 -2.00
N THR A 6 5.04 2.82 -1.87
CA THR A 6 3.92 3.76 -2.02
C THR A 6 3.23 4.08 -0.70
N LEU A 7 2.15 4.88 -0.68
CA LEU A 7 1.50 5.32 0.57
C LEU A 7 0.88 4.20 1.40
N CYS A 8 0.58 3.04 0.79
CA CYS A 8 0.19 1.85 1.56
C CYS A 8 1.41 1.11 2.12
N GLY A 9 2.61 1.60 1.82
CA GLY A 9 3.88 1.07 2.28
C GLY A 9 4.40 -0.13 1.50
N ASP A 10 3.62 -0.64 0.55
CA ASP A 10 3.98 -1.81 -0.24
C ASP A 10 4.79 -1.42 -1.49
N ASN A 11 5.56 -2.38 -2.01
CA ASN A 11 6.25 -2.27 -3.30
C ASN A 11 5.23 -2.51 -4.42
N CYS A 12 4.75 -1.43 -5.05
CA CYS A 12 3.76 -1.57 -6.12
C CYS A 12 4.22 -2.45 -7.29
N ILE A 13 5.53 -2.60 -7.53
CA ILE A 13 6.00 -3.46 -8.62
C ILE A 13 5.73 -4.94 -8.33
N GLU A 14 5.69 -5.33 -7.05
CA GLU A 14 5.52 -6.71 -6.62
C GLU A 14 4.14 -6.98 -5.98
N CYS A 15 3.40 -5.93 -5.62
CA CYS A 15 2.10 -6.02 -4.98
C CYS A 15 1.07 -6.73 -5.86
N SER A 16 0.60 -7.90 -5.43
CA SER A 16 -0.40 -8.71 -6.14
C SER A 16 -1.72 -7.96 -6.36
N ARG A 17 -2.11 -7.09 -5.42
CA ARG A 17 -3.30 -6.24 -5.55
C ARG A 17 -3.15 -5.17 -6.62
N TYR A 18 -1.99 -4.54 -6.73
CA TYR A 18 -1.74 -3.48 -7.72
C TYR A 18 -1.61 -4.05 -9.14
N ASN A 19 -0.98 -5.22 -9.27
CA ASN A 19 -0.73 -5.88 -10.55
C ASN A 19 -1.92 -6.71 -11.06
N ALA A 20 -3.03 -6.77 -10.32
CA ALA A 20 -4.26 -7.41 -10.77
C ALA A 20 -5.04 -6.46 -11.70
N HIS A 21 -5.21 -6.86 -12.97
CA HIS A 21 -5.81 -6.00 -14.00
C HIS A 21 -7.08 -6.60 -14.63
N SER A 22 -7.42 -7.84 -14.27
CA SER A 22 -8.65 -8.52 -14.67
C SER A 22 -9.52 -8.88 -13.47
N GLU A 23 -10.82 -9.06 -13.70
CA GLU A 23 -11.76 -9.50 -12.66
C GLU A 23 -11.36 -10.83 -12.03
N ALA A 24 -10.80 -11.75 -12.83
CA ALA A 24 -10.33 -13.05 -12.36
C ALA A 24 -9.09 -12.92 -11.46
N GLU A 25 -8.18 -11.99 -11.77
CA GLU A 25 -7.02 -11.70 -10.92
C GLU A 25 -7.44 -11.04 -9.61
N LEU A 26 -8.31 -10.03 -9.66
CA LEU A 26 -8.82 -9.35 -8.47
C LEU A 26 -9.51 -10.33 -7.52
N LYS A 27 -10.34 -11.23 -8.05
CA LYS A 27 -10.97 -12.28 -7.26
C LYS A 27 -9.94 -13.20 -6.59
N ARG A 28 -8.91 -13.65 -7.32
CA ARG A 28 -7.83 -14.47 -6.75
C ARG A 28 -7.08 -13.74 -5.62
N VAL A 29 -6.83 -12.45 -5.78
CA VAL A 29 -6.20 -11.63 -4.74
C VAL A 29 -7.12 -11.51 -3.51
N ALA A 30 -8.43 -11.34 -3.69
CA ALA A 30 -9.38 -11.26 -2.57
C ALA A 30 -9.44 -12.57 -1.78
N GLU A 31 -9.46 -13.70 -2.48
CA GLU A 31 -9.40 -15.02 -1.87
C GLU A 31 -8.05 -15.28 -1.17
N LEU A 32 -6.95 -14.82 -1.75
CA LEU A 32 -5.62 -14.91 -1.14
C LEU A 32 -5.58 -14.10 0.17
N TRP A 33 -5.98 -12.83 0.13
CA TRP A 33 -5.93 -11.92 1.28
C TRP A 33 -6.80 -12.39 2.44
N TYR A 34 -7.97 -12.98 2.14
CA TYR A 34 -8.78 -13.64 3.16
C TYR A 34 -8.06 -14.85 3.77
N ARG A 35 -7.50 -15.73 2.94
CA ARG A 35 -6.84 -16.97 3.38
C ARG A 35 -5.62 -16.72 4.26
N VAL A 36 -4.85 -15.68 3.97
CA VAL A 36 -3.67 -15.30 4.76
C VAL A 36 -4.00 -14.38 5.95
N GLY A 37 -5.30 -14.09 6.18
CA GLY A 37 -5.77 -13.34 7.34
C GLY A 37 -5.63 -11.82 7.24
N TRP A 38 -5.32 -11.27 6.06
CA TRP A 38 -5.26 -9.82 5.84
C TRP A 38 -6.64 -9.16 5.75
N ARG A 39 -7.67 -9.97 5.45
CA ARG A 39 -9.08 -9.58 5.51
C ARG A 39 -9.88 -10.65 6.25
N ASP A 40 -10.90 -10.21 6.95
CA ASP A 40 -11.87 -11.03 7.68
C ASP A 40 -12.87 -11.75 6.77
N LYS A 41 -12.97 -11.32 5.51
CA LYS A 41 -13.83 -11.91 4.48
C LYS A 41 -13.22 -11.74 3.09
N VAL A 42 -13.70 -12.54 2.14
CA VAL A 42 -13.46 -12.29 0.71
C VAL A 42 -14.27 -11.06 0.31
N VAL A 43 -13.57 -9.98 -0.05
CA VAL A 43 -14.16 -8.70 -0.45
C VAL A 43 -14.48 -8.68 -1.95
N THR A 44 -15.27 -7.70 -2.41
CA THR A 44 -15.63 -7.57 -3.83
C THR A 44 -14.46 -7.05 -4.67
N ASN A 45 -14.57 -7.20 -6.01
CA ASN A 45 -13.56 -6.68 -6.93
C ASN A 45 -13.42 -5.15 -6.81
N GLU A 46 -14.52 -4.43 -6.62
CA GLU A 46 -14.53 -2.98 -6.44
C GLU A 46 -13.76 -2.57 -5.18
N GLU A 47 -13.90 -3.33 -4.09
CA GLU A 47 -13.24 -3.03 -2.81
C GLU A 47 -11.73 -3.32 -2.85
N ILE A 48 -11.31 -4.40 -3.53
CA ILE A 48 -9.90 -4.78 -3.57
C ILE A 48 -9.11 -4.11 -4.70
N THR A 49 -9.79 -3.53 -5.69
CA THR A 49 -9.12 -2.85 -6.81
C THR A 49 -8.18 -1.75 -6.31
N CYS A 50 -6.92 -1.81 -6.78
CA CYS A 50 -5.91 -0.80 -6.49
C CYS A 50 -5.44 -0.16 -7.79
N SER A 51 -5.74 1.12 -7.97
CA SER A 51 -5.21 1.94 -9.07
C SER A 51 -3.85 2.60 -8.75
N GLY A 52 -3.24 2.21 -7.63
CA GLY A 52 -2.06 2.86 -7.07
C GLY A 52 -2.40 3.96 -6.07
N CYS A 53 -1.47 4.22 -5.16
CA CYS A 53 -1.60 5.30 -4.20
C CYS A 53 -1.38 6.65 -4.89
N SER A 54 -2.39 7.52 -4.87
CA SER A 54 -2.23 8.96 -5.08
C SER A 54 -2.36 9.67 -3.73
N SER A 55 -1.81 10.88 -3.60
CA SER A 55 -1.89 11.75 -2.42
C SER A 55 -3.32 12.05 -1.93
N HIS A 56 -4.35 11.64 -2.68
CA HIS A 56 -5.76 11.88 -2.40
C HIS A 56 -6.49 10.71 -1.69
N LYS A 57 -5.84 9.56 -1.42
CA LYS A 57 -6.45 8.45 -0.67
C LYS A 57 -5.80 8.32 0.70
N ALA A 58 -6.52 8.69 1.76
CA ALA A 58 -6.11 8.50 3.16
C ALA A 58 -5.69 7.04 3.39
N GLY A 59 -4.38 6.80 3.48
CA GLY A 59 -3.82 5.47 3.67
C GLY A 59 -3.90 5.01 5.12
N THR A 60 -3.98 3.68 5.31
CA THR A 60 -4.09 2.96 6.60
C THR A 60 -3.04 3.35 7.65
N TYR A 61 -1.95 3.98 7.25
CA TYR A 61 -0.80 4.32 8.11
C TYR A 61 -0.71 5.82 8.46
N GLY A 62 -1.75 6.62 8.19
CA GLY A 62 -1.72 8.07 8.43
C GLY A 62 -0.66 8.82 7.62
N LEU A 63 -0.09 8.17 6.59
CA LEU A 63 0.97 8.75 5.77
C LEU A 63 0.47 9.95 4.96
N VAL A 64 -0.83 10.02 4.65
CA VAL A 64 -1.43 11.20 4.00
C VAL A 64 -1.40 12.41 4.91
N ASP A 65 -1.78 12.27 6.18
CA ASP A 65 -1.69 13.36 7.15
C ASP A 65 -0.24 13.76 7.41
N CYS A 66 0.66 12.77 7.41
CA CYS A 66 2.10 13.00 7.55
C CYS A 66 2.67 13.83 6.38
N ILE A 67 2.43 13.45 5.13
CA ILE A 67 2.94 14.21 3.97
C ILE A 67 2.32 15.61 3.89
N MET A 68 1.05 15.78 4.27
CA MET A 68 0.41 17.10 4.38
C MET A 68 1.07 17.97 5.44
N LYS A 69 1.33 17.42 6.64
CA LYS A 69 2.01 18.13 7.73
C LYS A 69 3.42 18.55 7.34
N HIS A 70 4.13 17.72 6.60
CA HIS A 70 5.49 17.99 6.15
C HIS A 70 5.55 18.79 4.83
N SER A 71 4.40 19.20 4.27
CA SER A 71 4.30 19.95 3.02
C SER A 71 5.03 19.29 1.84
N VAL A 72 4.96 17.95 1.78
CA VAL A 72 5.53 17.14 0.70
C VAL A 72 4.42 16.35 0.01
N GLU A 73 4.59 16.02 -1.26
CA GLU A 73 3.60 15.20 -1.97
C GLU A 73 3.83 13.70 -1.75
N LYS A 74 5.05 13.32 -1.39
CA LYS A 74 5.50 11.94 -1.23
C LYS A 74 6.49 11.83 -0.08
N CYS A 75 6.52 10.67 0.58
CA CYS A 75 7.44 10.43 1.70
C CYS A 75 8.90 10.61 1.30
N ASN A 76 9.30 10.24 0.08
CA ASN A 76 10.67 10.37 -0.41
C ASN A 76 11.12 11.82 -0.71
N GLN A 77 10.22 12.80 -0.60
CA GLN A 77 10.54 14.22 -0.68
C GLN A 77 10.73 14.84 0.71
N CYS A 78 10.46 14.09 1.79
CA CYS A 78 10.70 14.55 3.16
C CYS A 78 12.19 14.50 3.47
N GLU A 79 12.75 15.55 4.10
CA GLU A 79 14.16 15.59 4.51
C GLU A 79 14.52 14.48 5.50
N ALA A 80 13.56 14.03 6.29
CA ALA A 80 13.73 12.95 7.25
C ALA A 80 13.66 11.56 6.59
N PHE A 81 13.49 11.45 5.26
CA PHE A 81 13.33 10.17 4.59
C PHE A 81 14.69 9.47 4.36
N PRO A 82 14.81 8.17 4.65
CA PRO A 82 13.82 7.30 5.31
C PRO A 82 13.71 7.60 6.81
N CYS A 83 12.48 7.73 7.33
CA CYS A 83 12.22 8.00 8.74
C CYS A 83 11.71 6.75 9.49
N ASP A 84 11.68 6.81 10.82
CA ASP A 84 11.23 5.71 11.67
C ASP A 84 9.82 5.20 11.30
N ASN A 85 8.91 6.08 10.88
CA ASN A 85 7.57 5.67 10.42
C ASN A 85 7.63 4.80 9.15
N ILE A 86 8.54 5.11 8.23
CA ILE A 86 8.75 4.32 7.02
C ILE A 86 9.50 3.03 7.36
N MET A 87 10.48 3.08 8.26
CA MET A 87 11.23 1.90 8.68
C MET A 87 10.35 0.89 9.43
N ASP A 88 9.51 1.35 10.37
CA ASP A 88 8.55 0.51 11.10
C ASP A 88 7.51 -0.09 10.14
N MET A 89 7.00 0.70 9.21
CA MET A 89 6.11 0.20 8.16
C MET A 89 6.81 -0.90 7.33
N LEU A 90 8.03 -0.66 6.85
CA LEU A 90 8.78 -1.63 6.05
C LEU A 90 9.09 -2.91 6.84
N GLU A 91 9.44 -2.80 8.12
CA GLU A 91 9.69 -3.95 8.98
C GLU A 91 8.42 -4.79 9.19
N ARG A 92 7.27 -4.14 9.39
CA ARG A 92 5.98 -4.85 9.44
C ARG A 92 5.66 -5.53 8.12
N SER A 93 6.03 -4.95 6.98
CA SER A 93 5.82 -5.59 5.67
C SER A 93 6.73 -6.77 5.38
N LYS A 94 7.94 -6.81 5.95
CA LYS A 94 8.89 -7.94 5.78
C LYS A 94 8.49 -9.18 6.56
N ASN A 95 7.72 -9.01 7.63
CA ASN A 95 7.23 -10.10 8.48
C ASN A 95 5.81 -10.54 8.08
N LEU A 96 5.37 -10.22 6.84
CA LEU A 96 4.06 -10.55 6.26
C LEU A 96 4.20 -11.48 5.04
#